data_AF-A0A946MIV9-F1
#
_entry.id   AF-A0A946MIV9-F1
#
_cell.length_a   1.000
_cell.length_b   1.000
_cell.length_c   1.000
_cell.angle_alpha   90.00
_cell.angle_beta   90.00
_cell.angle_gamma   90.00
#
_symmetry.space_group_name_H-M   'P 1'
#
loop_
_entity.id
_entity.type
_entity.pdbx_description
1 polymer ?
#
loop_
_entity_poly.entity_id
_entity_poly.type
_entity_poly.pdbx_seq_one_letter_code
_entity_poly.pdbx_strand_id
1 'polypeptide(L)' 'MEFEILLTNFIYAIFGVIITLIFMVIGFKLFDKMTPFNTSKQLEENNIAVGIVVGSIFIGLGIAVGLVIGMGLN' A
#
# COMPACT_ATOMS: atom_id res chain seq x y z
N MET A 1 -19.32 3.27 25.93
CA MET A 1 -18.80 1.89 25.82
C MET A 1 -18.90 1.36 24.38
N GLU A 2 -20.06 0.94 23.85
CA GLU A 2 -20.08 0.37 22.47
C GLU A 2 -19.74 1.38 21.36
N PHE A 3 -20.28 2.61 21.45
CA PHE A 3 -20.00 3.66 20.47
C PHE A 3 -18.52 4.10 20.46
N GLU A 4 -17.87 4.11 21.63
CA GLU A 4 -16.45 4.49 21.75
C GLU A 4 -15.52 3.45 21.13
N ILE A 5 -15.87 2.16 21.27
CA ILE A 5 -15.13 1.06 20.62
C ILE A 5 -15.28 1.15 19.11
N LEU A 6 -16.50 1.38 18.62
CA LEU A 6 -16.76 1.59 17.19
C LEU A 6 -15.94 2.76 16.63
N LEU A 7 -15.96 3.91 17.31
CA LEU A 7 -15.23 5.10 16.90
C LEU A 7 -13.71 4.85 16.84
N THR A 8 -13.17 4.20 17.88
CA THR A 8 -11.75 3.84 17.96
C THR A 8 -11.34 2.92 16.80
N ASN A 9 -12.13 1.89 16.50
CA ASN A 9 -11.84 0.97 15.39
C ASN A 9 -11.88 1.68 14.03
N PHE A 10 -12.82 2.60 13.82
CA PHE A 10 -12.86 3.43 12.61
C PHE A 10 -11.62 4.30 12.47
N ILE A 11 -11.17 4.92 13.57
CA ILE A 11 -9.94 5.71 13.59
C ILE A 11 -8.75 4.83 13.19
N TYR A 12 -8.59 3.65 13.79
CA TYR A 12 -7.51 2.71 13.43
C TYR A 12 -7.56 2.30 11.96
N ALA A 13 -8.74 1.99 11.42
CA ALA A 13 -8.90 1.63 10.02
C ALA A 13 -8.49 2.78 9.09
N ILE A 14 -8.92 4.02 9.37
CA ILE A 14 -8.58 5.20 8.58
C ILE A 14 -7.07 5.46 8.62
N PHE A 15 -6.46 5.44 9.80
CA PHE A 15 -5.01 5.59 9.94
C PHE A 15 -4.25 4.50 9.19
N GLY A 16 -4.73 3.26 9.27
CA GLY A 16 -4.18 2.13 8.54
C GLY A 16 -4.18 2.33 7.02
N VAL A 17 -5.29 2.82 6.46
CA VAL A 17 -5.39 3.15 5.02
C VAL A 17 -4.40 4.26 4.65
N ILE A 18 -4.33 5.33 5.44
CA ILE A 18 -3.41 6.46 5.18
C ILE A 18 -1.96 5.97 5.18
N ILE A 19 -1.57 5.18 6.19
CA ILE A 19 -0.23 4.59 6.29
C ILE A 19 0.06 3.69 5.07
N THR A 20 -0.90 2.85 4.67
CA THR A 20 -0.76 1.98 3.50
C THR A 20 -0.49 2.78 2.24
N LEU A 21 -1.25 3.84 1.99
CA LEU A 21 -1.08 4.71 0.81
C LEU A 21 0.30 5.38 0.81
N ILE A 22 0.78 5.86 1.97
CA ILE A 22 2.12 6.42 2.10
C ILE A 22 3.18 5.37 1.71
N PHE A 23 3.07 4.15 2.23
CA PHE A 23 4.00 3.07 1.88
C PHE A 23 3.92 2.66 0.41
N MET A 24 2.74 2.68 -0.21
CA MET A 24 2.60 2.42 -1.64
C MET A 24 3.36 3.45 -2.48
N VAL A 25 3.23 4.74 -2.16
CA VAL A 25 3.96 5.80 -2.86
C VAL A 25 5.47 5.65 -2.65
N ILE A 26 5.90 5.34 -1.42
CA ILE A 26 7.31 5.11 -1.11
C ILE A 26 7.85 3.88 -1.86
N GLY A 27 7.11 2.77 -1.86
CA GLY A 27 7.48 1.54 -2.53
C GLY A 27 7.63 1.74 -4.04
N PHE A 28 6.68 2.46 -4.66
CA PHE A 28 6.77 2.81 -6.08
C PHE A 28 7.99 3.70 -6.37
N LYS A 29 8.18 4.78 -5.60
CA LYS A 29 9.33 5.68 -5.80
C LYS A 29 10.67 4.99 -5.57
N LEU A 30 10.74 4.09 -4.60
CA LEU A 30 11.94 3.30 -4.33
C LEU A 30 12.24 2.38 -5.51
N PHE A 31 11.24 1.67 -6.01
CA PHE A 31 11.37 0.81 -7.19
C PHE A 31 11.84 1.62 -8.41
N ASP A 32 11.17 2.74 -8.70
CA ASP A 32 11.51 3.60 -9.84
C ASP A 32 12.93 4.16 -9.76
N LYS A 33 13.39 4.51 -8.55
CA LYS A 33 14.77 4.98 -8.32
C LYS A 33 15.81 3.86 -8.44
N MET A 34 15.45 2.62 -8.10
CA MET A 34 16.35 1.47 -8.20
C MET A 34 16.47 0.94 -9.62
N THR A 35 15.43 1.11 -10.44
CA THR A 35 15.43 0.68 -11.83
C THR A 35 16.17 1.67 -12.73
N PRO A 36 16.91 1.21 -13.76
CA PRO A 36 17.61 2.09 -14.69
C PRO A 36 16.70 2.76 -15.73
N PHE A 37 15.38 2.56 -15.63
CA PHE A 37 14.38 3.06 -16.57
C PHE A 37 13.29 3.82 -15.82
N ASN A 38 12.54 4.65 -16.55
CA ASN A 38 11.38 5.36 -16.00
C ASN A 38 10.17 4.42 -15.95
N THR A 39 9.78 4.02 -14.74
CA THR A 39 8.68 3.08 -14.48
C THR A 39 7.36 3.64 -14.98
N SER A 40 7.07 4.92 -14.75
CA SER A 40 5.83 5.57 -15.20
C SER A 40 5.70 5.54 -16.72
N LYS A 41 6.79 5.79 -17.45
CA LYS A 41 6.81 5.69 -18.92
C LYS A 41 6.58 4.25 -19.38
N GLN A 42 7.20 3.26 -18.73
CA GLN A 42 6.98 1.86 -19.05
C GLN A 42 5.52 1.43 -18.82
N LEU A 43 4.87 1.94 -17.78
CA LEU A 43 3.44 1.71 -17.54
C LEU A 43 2.57 2.34 -18.65
N GLU A 44 2.90 3.56 -19.08
CA GLU A 44 2.21 4.24 -20.18
C GLU A 44 2.36 3.49 -21.52
N GLU A 45 3.54 2.93 -21.78
CA GLU A 45 3.83 2.10 -22.96
C GLU A 45 3.22 0.68 -22.91
N ASN A 46 2.32 0.42 -21.95
CA ASN A 46 1.69 -0.89 -21.72
C ASN A 46 2.70 -2.02 -21.47
N ASN A 47 3.83 -1.73 -20.81
CA ASN A 47 4.76 -2.76 -20.39
C ASN A 47 4.13 -3.60 -19.25
N ILE A 48 3.57 -4.75 -19.63
CA ILE A 48 2.89 -5.67 -18.73
C ILE A 48 3.84 -6.16 -17.61
N ALA A 49 5.14 -6.36 -17.90
CA ALA A 49 6.08 -6.84 -16.90
C ALA A 49 6.25 -5.82 -15.76
N VAL A 50 6.39 -4.53 -16.09
CA VAL A 50 6.45 -3.45 -15.09
C VAL A 50 5.12 -3.32 -14.35
N GLY A 51 3.99 -3.45 -15.06
CA GLY A 51 2.65 -3.47 -14.45
C GLY A 51 2.48 -4.57 -13.41
N ILE A 52 2.92 -5.79 -13.71
CA ILE A 52 2.88 -6.94 -12.78
C ILE A 52 3.73 -6.65 -11.54
N VAL A 53 4.93 -6.08 -11.70
CA VAL A 53 5.82 -5.78 -10.57
C VAL A 53 5.21 -4.71 -9.67
N VAL A 54 4.76 -3.59 -10.23
CA VAL A 54 4.12 -2.50 -9.46
C VAL A 54 2.84 -2.99 -8.77
N GLY A 55 2.02 -3.78 -9.48
CA GLY A 55 0.85 -4.42 -8.89
C GLY A 55 1.20 -5.35 -7.73
N SER A 56 2.27 -6.14 -7.87
CA SER A 56 2.75 -7.04 -6.81
C SER A 56 3.24 -6.28 -5.57
N ILE A 57 3.89 -5.13 -5.75
CA ILE A 57 4.28 -4.24 -4.64
C ILE A 57 3.04 -3.78 -3.86
N PHE A 58 1.98 -3.36 -4.55
CA PHE A 58 0.77 -2.88 -3.90
C PHE A 58 -0.03 -3.99 -3.22
N ILE A 59 -0.13 -5.18 -3.85
CA ILE A 59 -0.76 -6.35 -3.24
C ILE A 59 -0.01 -6.76 -1.97
N GLY A 60 1.33 -6.86 -2.04
CA GLY A 60 2.15 -7.22 -0.90
C GLY A 60 2.03 -6.23 0.26
N LEU A 61 2.05 -4.93 -0.03
CA LEU A 61 1.83 -3.89 0.99
C LEU A 61 0.44 -3.95 1.60
N GLY A 62 -0.60 -4.15 0.78
CA GLY A 62 -1.98 -4.28 1.26
C GLY A 62 -2.14 -5.44 2.22
N ILE A 63 -1.56 -6.61 1.89
CA ILE A 63 -1.58 -7.78 2.78
C ILE A 63 -0.80 -7.50 4.07
N ALA A 64 0.42 -6.96 3.96
CA ALA A 64 1.26 -6.70 5.13
C ALA A 64 0.60 -5.73 6.12
N VAL A 65 0.09 -4.59 5.63
CA VAL A 65 -0.56 -3.61 6.51
C VAL A 65 -1.92 -4.11 7.01
N GLY A 66 -2.69 -4.81 6.16
CA GLY A 66 -3.94 -5.44 6.57
C GLY A 66 -3.75 -6.42 7.73
N LEU A 67 -2.69 -7.22 7.70
CA LEU A 67 -2.31 -8.11 8.81
C LEU A 67 -1.93 -7.33 10.08
N VAL A 68 -1.12 -6.28 9.95
CA VAL A 68 -0.71 -5.46 11.09
C VAL A 68 -1.93 -4.81 11.77
N ILE A 69 -2.85 -4.25 11.00
CA ILE A 69 -4.08 -3.65 11.54
C ILE A 69 -4.96 -4.73 12.16
N GLY A 70 -5.18 -5.85 11.45
CA GLY A 70 -6.01 -6.94 11.94
C GLY A 70 -5.50 -7.57 13.23
N MET A 71 -4.18 -7.73 13.38
CA MET A 71 -3.58 -8.23 14.62
C MET A 71 -3.55 -7.18 15.74
N GLY A 72 -3.50 -5.89 15.40
CA GLY A 72 -3.49 -4.80 16.40
C GLY A 72 -4.84 -4.53 17.05
N LEU A 73 -5.93 -5.14 16.55
CA LEU A 73 -7.30 -4.99 17.06
C LEU A 73 -7.78 -6.19 17.91
N ASN A 74 -6.95 -7.21 18.10
CA ASN A 74 -7.17 -8.35 19.01
C ASN A 74 -6.60 -8.06 20.41
#